data_AF-A0AAD6FEX7-F1
#
_entry.id   AF-A0AAD6FEX7-F1
#
_cell.length_a   1.000
_cell.length_b   1.000
_cell.length_c   1.000
_cell.angle_alpha   90.00
_cell.angle_beta   90.00
_cell.angle_gamma   90.00
#
_symmetry.space_group_name_H-M   'P 1'
#
loop_
_entity.id
_entity.type
_entity.pdbx_description
1 polymer ?
#
loop_
_entity_poly.entity_id
_entity_poly.type
_entity_poly.pdbx_seq_one_letter_code
_entity_poly.pdbx_strand_id
1 'polypeptide(L)'
;MNSGQTPSNPNINITREVVIRCLMIYLGERTDQLLKEYDDADSASQDFAVQGMAIYSIKTNASEGSHDIGIVVEGIRVLTSQGTIPRACCMLIGIAYAVNIAYPKQLNWTVQSCPQS
;
A
#
# COMPACT_ATOMS: atom_id res chain seq x y z
N MET A 1 -10.49 -41.67 -23.03
CA MET A 1 -10.71 -40.21 -23.11
C MET A 1 -9.94 -39.58 -21.96
N ASN A 2 -8.87 -38.86 -22.25
CA ASN A 2 -8.00 -38.26 -21.23
C ASN A 2 -8.55 -36.86 -20.93
N SER A 3 -9.22 -36.72 -19.79
CA SER A 3 -9.73 -35.44 -19.29
C SER A 3 -8.55 -34.63 -18.78
N GLY A 4 -8.12 -33.63 -19.56
CA GLY A 4 -7.04 -32.72 -19.20
C GLY A 4 -7.38 -31.95 -17.92
N GLN A 5 -6.84 -32.40 -16.80
CA GLN A 5 -6.85 -31.66 -15.55
C GLN A 5 -5.79 -30.57 -15.68
N THR A 6 -6.20 -29.34 -16.01
CA THR A 6 -5.30 -28.19 -15.95
C THR A 6 -4.84 -28.02 -14.50
N PRO A 7 -3.51 -27.96 -14.22
CA PRO A 7 -3.02 -27.76 -12.87
C PRO A 7 -3.62 -26.46 -12.33
N SER A 8 -4.25 -26.55 -11.15
CA SER A 8 -4.88 -25.42 -10.48
C SER A 8 -3.84 -24.32 -10.31
N ASN A 9 -3.96 -23.26 -11.13
CA ASN A 9 -3.08 -22.12 -11.06
C ASN A 9 -3.24 -21.55 -9.64
N PRO A 10 -2.17 -21.44 -8.83
CA PRO A 10 -2.28 -20.86 -7.50
C PRO A 10 -3.01 -19.53 -7.65
N ASN A 11 -4.10 -19.36 -6.90
CA ASN A 11 -5.02 -18.23 -7.05
C ASN A 11 -4.16 -16.95 -7.08
N ILE A 12 -4.21 -16.21 -8.20
CA ILE A 12 -3.31 -15.10 -8.50
C ILE A 12 -3.21 -14.11 -7.32
N ASN A 13 -4.30 -13.98 -6.54
CA ASN A 13 -4.34 -13.19 -5.32
C ASN A 13 -3.38 -13.70 -4.21
N ILE A 14 -3.30 -15.02 -4.01
CA ILE A 14 -2.38 -15.65 -3.05
C ILE A 14 -0.93 -15.39 -3.48
N THR A 15 -0.61 -15.59 -4.76
CA THR A 15 0.74 -15.31 -5.26
C THR A 15 1.11 -13.84 -5.08
N ARG A 16 0.20 -12.91 -5.39
CA ARG A 16 0.42 -11.47 -5.20
C ARG A 16 0.63 -11.11 -3.72
N GLU A 17 -0.20 -11.65 -2.82
CA GLU A 17 -0.07 -11.42 -1.38
C GLU A 17 1.28 -11.89 -0.83
N VAL A 18 1.72 -13.10 -1.21
CA VAL A 18 3.01 -13.65 -0.80
C VAL A 18 4.16 -12.79 -1.30
N VAL A 19 4.15 -12.40 -2.59
CA VAL A 19 5.20 -11.55 -3.18
C VAL A 19 5.30 -10.21 -2.47
N ILE A 20 4.16 -9.57 -2.16
CA ILE A 20 4.12 -8.30 -1.45
C ILE A 20 4.71 -8.47 -0.05
N ARG A 21 4.32 -9.51 0.70
CA ARG A 21 4.89 -9.78 2.03
C ARG A 21 6.40 -10.01 1.97
N CYS A 22 6.87 -10.79 1.01
CA CYS A 22 8.31 -11.00 0.80
C CYS A 22 9.05 -9.69 0.50
N LEU A 23 8.45 -8.77 -0.28
CA LEU A 23 9.04 -7.48 -0.59
C LEU A 23 9.19 -6.61 0.68
N MET A 24 8.19 -6.58 1.56
CA MET A 24 8.27 -5.83 2.82
C MET A 24 9.40 -6.38 3.72
N ILE A 25 9.51 -7.71 3.81
CA ILE A 25 10.58 -8.37 4.56
C ILE A 25 11.96 -8.05 3.94
N TYR A 26 12.07 -8.09 2.62
CA TYR A 26 13.32 -7.81 1.90
C TYR A 26 13.82 -6.38 2.11
N LEU A 27 12.92 -5.40 2.15
CA LEU A 27 13.26 -3.99 2.40
C LEU A 27 13.71 -3.74 3.86
N GLY A 28 13.66 -4.74 4.74
CA GLY A 28 13.99 -4.59 6.15
C GLY A 28 12.98 -3.74 6.92
N GLU A 29 11.79 -3.53 6.34
CA GLU A 29 10.74 -2.75 6.96
C GLU A 29 10.18 -3.46 8.18
N ARG A 30 10.08 -2.72 9.28
CA ARG A 30 9.49 -3.19 10.52
C ARG A 30 7.98 -3.17 10.38
N THR A 31 7.38 -4.33 10.10
CA THR A 31 5.93 -4.45 9.90
C THR A 31 5.11 -3.97 11.09
N ASP A 32 5.68 -4.01 12.30
CA ASP A 32 5.12 -3.47 13.55
C ASP A 32 5.05 -1.94 13.60
N GLN A 33 5.93 -1.25 12.86
CA GLN A 33 5.93 0.22 12.77
C GLN A 33 5.12 0.71 11.59
N LEU A 34 5.05 -0.14 10.56
CA LEU A 34 4.41 0.17 9.30
C LEU A 34 2.92 -0.13 9.30
N LEU A 35 2.49 -1.21 9.96
CA LEU A 35 1.09 -1.56 10.13
C LEU A 35 0.66 -1.26 11.55
N LYS A 36 -0.22 -0.28 11.71
CA LYS A 36 -0.82 0.05 13.00
C LYS A 36 -2.30 -0.30 13.03
N GLU A 37 -2.70 -1.03 14.06
CA GLU A 37 -4.08 -1.42 14.30
C GLU A 37 -4.66 -0.56 15.43
N TYR A 38 -5.88 -0.07 15.22
CA TYR A 38 -6.59 0.78 16.16
C TYR A 38 -8.00 0.27 16.38
N ASP A 39 -8.48 0.37 17.61
CA ASP A 39 -9.85 -0.01 17.96
C ASP A 39 -10.89 1.03 17.52
N ASP A 40 -10.49 2.29 17.41
CA ASP A 40 -11.36 3.39 17.01
C ASP A 40 -10.57 4.52 16.32
N ALA A 41 -11.29 5.44 15.68
CA ALA A 41 -10.71 6.52 14.89
C ALA A 41 -10.09 7.64 15.74
N ASP A 42 -10.53 7.83 16.98
CA ASP A 42 -10.02 8.89 17.87
C ASP A 42 -8.63 8.51 18.38
N SER A 43 -8.46 7.27 18.81
CA SER A 43 -7.17 6.66 19.16
C SER A 43 -6.18 6.73 18.01
N ALA A 44 -6.65 6.47 16.78
CA ALA A 44 -5.82 6.56 15.58
C ALA A 44 -5.38 8.00 15.28
N SER A 45 -6.29 8.97 15.40
CA SER A 45 -6.02 10.37 15.08
C SER A 45 -4.95 11.01 15.99
N GLN A 46 -4.89 10.61 17.26
CA GLN A 46 -3.83 11.09 18.17
C GLN A 46 -2.44 10.59 17.77
N ASP A 47 -2.33 9.35 17.31
CA ASP A 47 -1.06 8.72 16.94
C ASP A 47 -0.60 9.08 15.52
N PHE A 48 -1.53 9.41 14.63
CA PHE A 48 -1.20 9.88 13.27
C PHE A 48 -0.32 11.13 13.28
N ALA A 49 -0.53 12.06 14.22
CA ALA A 49 0.20 13.32 14.29
C ALA A 49 1.73 13.15 14.40
N VAL A 50 2.21 12.01 14.90
CA VAL A 50 3.65 11.70 15.05
C VAL A 50 4.17 10.75 13.98
N GLN A 51 3.32 10.35 13.04
CA GLN A 51 3.64 9.30 12.06
C GLN A 51 4.14 9.88 10.75
N GLY A 52 5.36 9.51 10.36
CA GLY A 52 5.93 9.87 9.06
C GLY A 52 5.21 9.20 7.89
N MET A 53 5.13 7.87 7.88
CA MET A 53 4.40 7.12 6.85
C MET A 53 4.00 5.75 7.40
N ALA A 54 2.72 5.40 7.34
CA ALA A 54 2.24 4.09 7.81
C ALA A 54 0.90 3.68 7.20
N ILE A 55 0.64 2.38 7.26
CA ILE A 55 -0.64 1.76 6.99
C ILE A 55 -1.39 1.66 8.32
N TYR A 56 -2.64 2.10 8.33
CA TYR A 56 -3.50 1.94 9.49
C TYR A 56 -4.63 0.96 9.17
N SER A 57 -5.12 0.28 10.20
CA SER A 57 -6.33 -0.54 10.19
C SER A 57 -7.19 -0.13 11.39
N ILE A 58 -8.30 0.55 11.15
CA ILE A 58 -9.22 0.98 12.22
C ILE A 58 -10.43 0.05 12.22
N LYS A 59 -10.75 -0.57 13.35
CA LYS A 59 -11.99 -1.33 13.50
C LYS A 59 -13.18 -0.41 13.32
N THR A 60 -14.12 -0.79 12.46
CA THR A 60 -15.32 0.02 12.22
C THR A 60 -16.55 -0.64 12.81
N ASN A 61 -17.41 0.18 13.41
CA ASN A 61 -18.64 -0.25 14.07
C ASN A 61 -19.75 -0.62 13.05
N ALA A 62 -19.49 -0.47 11.74
CA ALA A 62 -20.48 -0.60 10.68
C ALA A 62 -20.86 -2.06 10.41
N SER A 63 -19.93 -3.00 10.59
CA SER A 63 -20.21 -4.43 10.61
C SER A 63 -19.13 -5.18 11.40
N GLU A 64 -19.53 -6.22 12.13
CA GLU A 64 -18.63 -7.18 12.79
C GLU A 64 -17.49 -7.59 11.84
N GLY A 65 -16.25 -7.22 12.16
CA GLY A 65 -15.05 -7.58 11.40
C GLY A 65 -14.65 -6.64 10.24
N SER A 66 -15.38 -5.55 10.00
CA SER A 66 -14.98 -4.55 8.98
C SER A 66 -13.91 -3.60 9.52
N HIS A 67 -12.81 -3.48 8.77
CA HIS A 67 -11.69 -2.59 9.10
C HIS A 67 -11.53 -1.52 8.00
N ASP A 68 -11.42 -0.24 8.40
CA ASP A 68 -10.96 0.83 7.51
C ASP A 68 -9.44 0.75 7.40
N ILE A 69 -8.98 0.19 6.29
CA ILE A 69 -7.57 0.08 5.97
C ILE A 69 -7.18 1.29 5.12
N GLY A 70 -6.17 2.03 5.55
CA GLY A 70 -5.69 3.20 4.83
C GLY A 70 -4.23 3.51 5.06
N ILE A 71 -3.81 4.66 4.55
CA ILE A 71 -2.41 5.14 4.62
C ILE A 71 -2.41 6.54 5.19
N VAL A 72 -1.53 6.75 6.17
CA VAL A 72 -1.19 8.05 6.73
C VAL A 72 0.22 8.45 6.29
N VAL A 73 0.40 9.71 5.90
CA VAL A 73 1.69 10.33 5.57
C VAL A 73 1.74 11.67 6.30
N GLU A 74 2.75 11.86 7.15
CA GLU A 74 2.96 13.08 7.95
C GLU A 74 1.70 13.52 8.72
N GLY A 75 1.01 12.54 9.31
CA GLY A 75 -0.27 12.75 10.01
C GLY A 75 -1.50 13.01 9.14
N ILE A 76 -1.36 13.02 7.81
CA ILE A 76 -2.46 13.18 6.87
C ILE A 76 -2.91 11.82 6.34
N ARG A 77 -4.21 11.51 6.43
CA ARG A 77 -4.80 10.33 5.79
C ARG A 77 -4.85 10.55 4.27
N VAL A 78 -3.91 9.94 3.55
CA VAL A 78 -3.78 10.09 2.08
C VAL A 78 -4.68 9.10 1.34
N LEU A 79 -4.89 7.92 1.91
CA LEU A 79 -5.72 6.87 1.32
C LEU A 79 -6.60 6.22 2.40
N THR A 80 -7.85 5.95 2.06
CA THR A 80 -8.84 5.35 2.97
C THR A 80 -9.54 4.17 2.27
N SER A 81 -10.14 3.24 3.02
CA SER A 81 -10.95 2.15 2.48
C SER A 81 -10.26 1.28 1.41
N GLN A 82 -9.00 0.93 1.61
CA GLN A 82 -8.20 0.15 0.64
C GLN A 82 -8.55 -1.35 0.61
N GLY A 83 -9.44 -1.79 1.50
CA GLY A 83 -10.05 -3.12 1.50
C GLY A 83 -9.14 -4.25 1.97
N THR A 84 -7.85 -4.26 1.60
CA THR A 84 -6.88 -5.27 2.04
C THR A 84 -5.51 -4.68 2.34
N ILE A 85 -4.82 -5.24 3.33
CA ILE A 85 -3.44 -4.85 3.72
C ILE A 85 -2.45 -4.94 2.54
N PRO A 86 -2.42 -6.00 1.72
CA PRO A 86 -1.46 -6.09 0.62
C PRO A 86 -1.63 -4.97 -0.41
N ARG A 87 -2.88 -4.54 -0.65
CA ARG A 87 -3.15 -3.42 -1.54
C ARG A 87 -2.60 -2.12 -0.96
N ALA A 88 -2.84 -1.87 0.33
CA ALA A 88 -2.27 -0.72 1.05
C ALA A 88 -0.73 -0.72 1.00
N CYS A 89 -0.08 -1.87 1.21
CA CYS A 89 1.37 -2.00 1.07
C CYS A 89 1.88 -1.60 -0.32
N CYS A 90 1.23 -2.07 -1.40
CA CYS A 90 1.61 -1.68 -2.76
C CYS A 90 1.51 -0.16 -2.98
N MET A 91 0.45 0.47 -2.50
CA MET A 91 0.28 1.92 -2.64
C MET A 91 1.28 2.69 -1.77
N LEU A 92 1.58 2.20 -0.57
CA LEU A 92 2.61 2.79 0.29
C LEU A 92 3.96 2.81 -0.41
N ILE A 93 4.37 1.68 -0.99
CA ILE A 93 5.62 1.59 -1.76
C ILE A 93 5.58 2.51 -2.97
N GLY A 94 4.44 2.60 -3.66
CA GLY A 94 4.25 3.53 -4.79
C GLY A 94 4.36 5.00 -4.39
N ILE A 95 3.79 5.38 -3.25
CA ILE A 95 3.86 6.74 -2.69
C ILE A 95 5.29 7.02 -2.22
N ALA A 96 5.91 6.10 -1.48
CA ALA A 96 7.28 6.23 -1.01
C ALA A 96 8.24 6.38 -2.20
N TYR A 97 8.03 5.62 -3.26
CA TYR A 97 8.72 5.80 -4.53
C TYR A 97 8.45 7.20 -5.08
N ALA A 98 7.19 7.58 -5.35
CA ALA A 98 6.86 8.88 -5.93
C ALA A 98 7.42 10.09 -5.14
N VAL A 99 7.42 10.02 -3.81
CA VAL A 99 7.90 11.07 -2.90
C VAL A 99 9.43 11.07 -2.76
N ASN A 100 10.09 9.90 -2.83
CA ASN A 100 11.54 9.76 -2.75
C ASN A 100 12.25 9.74 -4.13
N ILE A 101 11.54 10.13 -5.19
CA ILE A 101 12.10 10.17 -6.54
C ILE A 101 12.78 11.54 -6.78
N ALA A 102 14.11 11.53 -6.78
CA ALA A 102 14.82 12.21 -7.85
C ALA A 102 14.46 11.47 -9.16
N TYR A 103 13.61 12.08 -9.98
CA TYR A 103 13.06 11.51 -11.21
C TYR A 103 14.15 10.85 -12.06
N PRO A 104 13.99 9.58 -12.51
CA PRO A 104 14.93 9.03 -13.46
C PRO A 104 14.91 9.93 -14.69
N LYS A 105 16.03 10.63 -14.95
CA LYS A 105 16.24 11.58 -16.06
C LYS A 105 15.95 11.02 -17.46
N GLN A 106 15.58 9.74 -17.56
CA GLN A 106 15.34 9.01 -18.80
C GLN A 106 13.87 9.04 -19.26
N LEU A 107 12.95 9.62 -18.49
CA LEU A 107 11.60 9.97 -18.96
C LEU A 107 11.47 11.43 -19.48
N ASN A 108 12.59 12.09 -19.78
CA ASN A 108 12.62 13.45 -20.35
C ASN A 108 12.23 13.54 -21.85
N TRP A 109 11.84 12.45 -22.50
CA TRP A 109 11.63 12.42 -23.96
C TRP A 109 10.22 12.75 -24.43
N THR A 110 9.38 13.40 -23.60
CA THR A 110 8.03 13.78 -24.05
C THR A 110 7.59 15.18 -23.62
N VAL A 111 8.53 16.12 -23.49
CA VAL A 111 8.19 17.56 -23.33
C VAL A 111 9.01 18.50 -24.19
N GLN A 112 9.81 17.98 -25.13
CA GLN A 112 10.53 18.82 -26.08
C GLN A 112 9.97 18.66 -27.49
N SER A 113 8.71 19.07 -27.65
CA SER A 113 8.07 19.26 -28.94
C SER A 113 7.45 20.66 -29.03
N CYS A 114 8.30 21.69 -28.98
CA CYS A 114 8.17 22.86 -29.86
C CYS A 114 9.43 23.74 -29.75
N PRO A 115 10.29 23.81 -30.78
CA PRO A 115 11.19 24.95 -30.92
C PRO A 115 10.31 26.18 -31.19
N GLN A 116 10.33 27.15 -30.28
CA GLN A 116 9.77 28.48 -30.55
C GLN A 116 10.66 29.11 -31.64
N SER A 117 10.04 29.38 -32.78
CA SER A 117 10.59 30.04 -33.98
C SER A 117 11.03 31.48 -33.72
#